data_AF-A0A074VX68-F1
#
_entry.id   AF-A0A074VX68-F1
#
_cell.length_a   1.000
_cell.length_b   1.000
_cell.length_c   1.000
_cell.angle_alpha   90.00
_cell.angle_beta   90.00
_cell.angle_gamma   90.00
#
_symmetry.space_group_name_H-M   'P 1'
#
loop_
_entity.id
_entity.type
_entity.pdbx_description
1 polymer ?
#
loop_
_entity_poly.entity_id
_entity_poly.type
_entity_poly.pdbx_seq_one_letter_code
_entity_poly.pdbx_strand_id
1 'polypeptide(L)'
;MAQVRKYAALPDLDESPDTYETPDLTDDASTLPTSTAWSDTSDTEANPNISRNKLHPDEARSQFQSSRVDARETDFSDRVSSKRRAYVVSNREQGQDGDDYDSEDENESLQRKLARLNREMQEVQNELDKRKSETNGTQAHPEDENVAAQLAQLSTALDSMRQSQSAQARLSKRLATPTTAKADAVTVPEPTRPEGVNKETTDTQALNKVADFDARLALLERQLGITSLDTPEASTANSTFTPIIPTLSLLDRQLALLTSSSSQSHIDTLVQKLQQQQATPTNTTTDTDHDSQSPEDMAKLRALYALLPTLTSLSPTLPPLLTRLRSLRTLHANAVTASQTLDEVEQRQDEADKEIREWRDGLKKVEEAVARAESGMLENSAAVEAWVKELEERVKKLG
;
A
#
# COMPACT_ATOMS: atom_id res chain seq x y z
N MET A 1 28.30 -34.13 -13.73
CA MET A 1 29.72 -34.54 -13.60
C MET A 1 30.38 -34.26 -12.24
N ALA A 2 29.82 -33.41 -11.36
CA ALA A 2 30.39 -33.19 -10.01
C ALA A 2 30.01 -34.26 -8.98
N GLN A 3 28.85 -34.92 -9.14
CA GLN A 3 28.40 -36.01 -8.25
C GLN A 3 29.28 -37.26 -8.36
N VAL A 4 29.75 -37.60 -9.57
CA VAL A 4 30.64 -38.74 -9.83
C VAL A 4 31.90 -38.72 -8.96
N ARG A 5 32.44 -37.53 -8.65
CA ARG A 5 33.65 -37.40 -7.83
C ARG A 5 33.43 -37.61 -6.33
N LYS A 6 32.23 -37.31 -5.81
CA LYS A 6 31.93 -37.50 -4.38
C LYS A 6 31.75 -38.97 -4.03
N TYR A 7 31.22 -39.75 -4.97
CA TYR A 7 30.87 -41.14 -4.73
C TYR A 7 31.94 -42.14 -5.23
N ALA A 8 32.82 -41.77 -6.16
CA ALA A 8 33.82 -42.67 -6.77
C ALA A 8 34.74 -43.48 -5.82
N ALA A 9 34.86 -43.10 -4.55
CA ALA A 9 35.64 -43.83 -3.55
C ALA A 9 34.84 -44.94 -2.83
N LEU A 10 33.53 -45.03 -3.05
CA LEU A 10 32.68 -46.08 -2.49
C LEU A 10 32.67 -47.30 -3.42
N PRO A 11 32.98 -48.51 -2.90
CA PRO A 11 32.75 -49.75 -3.66
C PRO A 11 31.24 -50.00 -3.79
N ASP A 12 30.82 -50.62 -4.90
CA ASP A 12 29.43 -50.99 -5.23
C ASP A 12 28.51 -49.81 -5.61
N LEU A 13 28.96 -48.97 -6.57
CA LEU A 13 28.14 -47.93 -7.19
C LEU A 13 27.32 -48.51 -8.34
N ASP A 14 26.02 -48.27 -8.31
CA ASP A 14 25.10 -48.64 -9.38
C ASP A 14 25.30 -47.73 -10.61
N GLU A 15 25.48 -48.34 -11.78
CA GLU A 15 25.57 -47.67 -13.09
C GLU A 15 24.23 -47.63 -13.82
N SER A 16 23.14 -48.04 -13.16
CA SER A 16 21.79 -47.99 -13.71
C SER A 16 21.34 -46.54 -13.98
N PRO A 17 20.39 -46.33 -14.90
CA PRO A 17 19.77 -45.03 -15.11
C PRO A 17 19.24 -44.40 -13.80
N ASP A 18 19.65 -43.15 -13.53
CA ASP A 18 19.22 -42.39 -12.34
C ASP A 18 17.69 -42.29 -12.20
N THR A 19 16.96 -42.32 -13.33
CA THR A 19 15.49 -42.22 -13.37
C THR A 19 14.92 -43.28 -14.30
N TYR A 20 14.01 -44.11 -13.78
CA TYR A 20 13.16 -45.02 -14.56
C TYR A 20 11.76 -44.44 -14.64
N GLU A 21 11.48 -43.67 -15.70
CA GLU A 21 10.19 -43.06 -15.94
C GLU A 21 9.42 -43.76 -17.07
N THR A 22 8.09 -43.72 -16.99
CA THR A 22 7.23 -44.08 -18.11
C THR A 22 7.39 -43.04 -19.21
N PRO A 23 7.38 -43.43 -20.50
CA PRO A 23 7.49 -42.47 -21.60
C PRO A 23 6.40 -41.40 -21.48
N ASP A 24 6.78 -40.13 -21.64
CA ASP A 24 5.85 -39.02 -21.58
C ASP A 24 4.69 -39.24 -22.55
N LEU A 25 3.47 -39.12 -22.02
CA LEU A 25 2.27 -39.11 -22.83
C LEU A 25 2.36 -37.90 -23.75
N THR A 26 2.30 -38.12 -25.06
CA THR A 26 2.42 -37.05 -26.07
C THR A 26 1.41 -35.93 -25.78
N ASP A 27 1.91 -34.70 -25.63
CA ASP A 27 1.13 -33.48 -25.35
C ASP A 27 0.01 -33.20 -26.38
N ASP A 28 0.06 -33.82 -27.56
CA ASP A 28 -0.93 -33.65 -28.64
C ASP A 28 -2.29 -34.32 -28.36
N ALA A 29 -2.39 -35.22 -27.39
CA ALA A 29 -3.65 -35.87 -27.01
C ALA A 29 -4.09 -35.41 -25.62
N SER A 30 -4.47 -34.13 -25.51
CA SER A 30 -5.11 -33.58 -24.31
C SER A 30 -6.36 -34.40 -23.96
N THR A 31 -6.30 -35.13 -22.84
CA THR A 31 -7.42 -35.86 -22.24
C THR A 31 -7.97 -35.14 -21.01
N LEU A 32 -7.51 -33.92 -20.75
CA LEU A 32 -8.10 -33.09 -19.71
C LEU A 32 -9.41 -32.50 -20.25
N PRO A 33 -10.57 -32.81 -19.66
CA PRO A 33 -11.77 -32.04 -19.93
C PRO A 33 -11.46 -30.59 -19.57
N THR A 34 -11.57 -29.69 -20.56
CA THR A 34 -11.54 -28.24 -20.35
C THR A 34 -12.67 -27.86 -19.39
N SER A 35 -12.43 -27.97 -18.09
CA SER A 35 -13.44 -27.73 -17.07
C SER A 35 -12.79 -27.10 -15.84
N THR A 36 -12.50 -25.82 -15.97
CA THR A 36 -12.54 -24.82 -14.87
C THR A 36 -12.37 -23.40 -15.39
N ALA A 37 -11.86 -23.20 -16.61
CA ALA A 37 -12.02 -21.93 -17.29
C ALA A 37 -13.48 -21.80 -17.78
N TRP A 38 -14.21 -20.82 -17.26
CA TRP A 38 -15.51 -20.41 -17.80
C TRP A 38 -15.31 -19.90 -19.23
N SER A 39 -15.25 -20.82 -20.18
CA SER A 39 -15.39 -20.53 -21.60
C SER A 39 -16.86 -20.23 -21.85
N ASP A 40 -17.13 -19.08 -22.46
CA ASP A 40 -18.43 -18.55 -22.93
C ASP A 40 -19.10 -19.44 -24.01
N THR A 41 -18.73 -20.73 -24.06
CA THR A 41 -19.17 -21.71 -25.07
C THR A 41 -19.72 -23.00 -24.45
N SER A 42 -19.69 -23.13 -23.11
CA SER A 42 -20.47 -24.16 -22.41
C SER A 42 -21.92 -23.68 -22.23
N ASP A 43 -22.60 -23.41 -23.34
CA ASP A 43 -24.06 -23.32 -23.40
C ASP A 43 -24.65 -24.72 -23.26
N THR A 44 -24.54 -25.27 -22.05
CA THR A 44 -25.46 -26.30 -21.60
C THR A 44 -26.77 -25.59 -21.29
N GLU A 45 -27.66 -25.57 -22.28
CA GLU A 45 -29.07 -25.22 -22.18
C GLU A 45 -29.34 -24.09 -21.18
N ALA A 46 -29.07 -22.85 -21.59
CA ALA A 46 -29.32 -21.67 -20.79
C ALA A 46 -30.77 -21.67 -20.29
N ASN A 47 -30.97 -22.11 -19.04
CA ASN A 47 -32.29 -22.12 -18.40
C ASN A 47 -32.99 -20.76 -18.64
N PRO A 48 -34.12 -20.71 -19.38
CA PRO A 48 -34.78 -19.44 -19.73
C PRO A 48 -35.36 -18.73 -18.49
N ASN A 49 -35.43 -19.44 -17.36
CA ASN A 49 -35.85 -18.90 -16.06
C ASN A 49 -34.74 -18.19 -15.29
N ILE A 50 -33.49 -18.20 -15.77
CA ILE A 50 -32.34 -17.60 -15.07
C ILE A 50 -31.79 -16.45 -15.91
N SER A 51 -32.06 -15.21 -15.48
CA SER A 51 -31.44 -14.02 -16.07
C SER A 51 -29.97 -13.93 -15.66
N ARG A 52 -29.06 -14.12 -16.62
CA ARG A 52 -27.59 -14.04 -16.42
C ARG A 52 -27.04 -12.68 -16.85
N ASN A 53 -27.59 -11.60 -16.29
CA ASN A 53 -27.06 -10.27 -16.57
C ASN A 53 -25.64 -10.15 -15.99
N LYS A 54 -24.66 -9.85 -16.84
CA LYS A 54 -23.28 -9.63 -16.40
C LYS A 54 -23.24 -8.35 -15.56
N LEU A 55 -22.60 -8.42 -14.39
CA LEU A 55 -22.40 -7.24 -13.55
C LEU A 55 -21.32 -6.37 -14.22
N HIS A 56 -21.69 -5.14 -14.57
CA HIS A 56 -20.74 -4.12 -15.03
C HIS A 56 -20.32 -3.27 -13.82
N PRO A 57 -19.18 -3.56 -13.17
CA PRO A 57 -18.81 -2.91 -11.91
C PRO A 57 -18.59 -1.40 -12.09
N ASP A 58 -18.10 -0.96 -13.25
CA ASP A 58 -17.86 0.46 -13.53
C ASP A 58 -19.18 1.25 -13.69
N GLU A 59 -20.17 0.67 -14.34
CA GLU A 59 -21.51 1.26 -14.49
C GLU A 59 -22.27 1.25 -13.16
N ALA A 60 -22.20 0.13 -12.42
CA ALA A 60 -22.77 0.07 -11.07
C ALA A 60 -22.11 1.11 -10.16
N ARG A 61 -20.78 1.27 -10.25
CA ARG A 61 -20.05 2.25 -9.44
C ARG A 61 -20.47 3.67 -9.73
N SER A 62 -20.69 4.04 -11.00
CA SER A 62 -21.15 5.39 -11.34
C SER A 62 -22.57 5.66 -10.82
N GLN A 63 -23.46 4.66 -10.88
CA GLN A 63 -24.82 4.75 -10.34
C GLN A 63 -24.84 4.95 -8.82
N PHE A 64 -24.00 4.25 -8.07
CA PHE A 64 -23.97 4.35 -6.60
C PHE A 64 -23.05 5.46 -6.05
N GLN A 65 -22.22 6.11 -6.89
CA GLN A 65 -21.28 7.14 -6.44
C GLN A 65 -21.96 8.39 -5.85
N SER A 66 -23.15 8.75 -6.35
CA SER A 66 -23.93 9.90 -5.86
C SER A 66 -24.73 9.60 -4.59
N SER A 67 -24.98 8.32 -4.31
CA SER A 67 -25.70 7.86 -3.12
C SER A 67 -24.76 7.84 -1.91
N ARG A 68 -25.19 8.45 -0.81
CA ARG A 68 -24.45 8.41 0.47
C ARG A 68 -25.35 7.78 1.51
N VAL A 69 -24.81 6.81 2.23
CA VAL A 69 -25.54 6.06 3.26
C VAL A 69 -25.10 6.55 4.64
N ASP A 70 -26.04 7.07 5.43
CA ASP A 70 -25.80 7.37 6.84
C ASP A 70 -26.16 6.15 7.70
N ALA A 71 -25.19 5.72 8.52
CA ALA A 71 -25.29 4.57 9.40
C ALA A 71 -25.31 4.96 10.89
N ARG A 72 -25.23 6.25 11.23
CA ARG A 72 -25.05 6.72 12.62
C ARG A 72 -26.17 6.30 13.58
N GLU A 73 -27.38 6.16 13.06
CA GLU A 73 -28.56 5.82 13.86
C GLU A 73 -29.02 4.38 13.70
N THR A 74 -28.29 3.54 12.96
CA THR A 74 -28.71 2.16 12.70
C THR A 74 -28.44 1.26 13.91
N ASP A 75 -29.50 0.71 14.48
CA ASP A 75 -29.45 -0.26 15.57
C ASP A 75 -30.23 -1.52 15.13
N PHE A 76 -29.51 -2.61 14.90
CA PHE A 76 -30.07 -3.94 14.59
C PHE A 76 -30.21 -4.82 15.83
N SER A 77 -29.94 -4.30 17.03
CA SER A 77 -30.29 -5.02 18.23
C SER A 77 -31.81 -5.23 18.23
N ASP A 78 -32.24 -6.46 18.48
CA ASP A 78 -33.64 -6.97 18.37
C ASP A 78 -34.56 -6.39 19.47
N ARG A 79 -34.42 -5.09 19.74
CA ARG A 79 -35.19 -4.32 20.71
C ARG A 79 -36.49 -3.89 20.05
N VAL A 80 -37.55 -4.63 20.34
CA VAL A 80 -38.91 -4.45 19.81
C VAL A 80 -39.58 -3.12 20.23
N SER A 81 -38.93 -2.28 21.04
CA SER A 81 -39.57 -1.15 21.74
C SER A 81 -39.29 0.26 21.21
N SER A 82 -38.67 0.43 20.04
CA SER A 82 -38.58 1.76 19.41
C SER A 82 -38.50 1.67 17.89
N LYS A 83 -39.04 2.70 17.21
CA LYS A 83 -39.13 2.87 15.75
C LYS A 83 -37.95 2.21 15.02
N ARG A 84 -38.22 1.32 14.06
CA ARG A 84 -37.20 0.61 13.27
C ARG A 84 -36.26 1.63 12.63
N ARG A 85 -35.00 1.67 13.09
CA ARG A 85 -33.97 2.53 12.52
C ARG A 85 -33.30 1.75 11.38
N ALA A 86 -33.36 2.29 10.17
CA ALA A 86 -32.80 1.69 8.97
C ALA A 86 -31.71 2.60 8.40
N TYR A 87 -30.88 2.06 7.49
CA TYR A 87 -29.95 2.87 6.72
C TYR A 87 -30.70 3.97 5.98
N VAL A 88 -30.29 5.22 6.19
CA VAL A 88 -30.84 6.37 5.46
C VAL A 88 -29.93 6.65 4.28
N VAL A 89 -30.44 6.48 3.07
CA VAL A 89 -29.73 6.80 1.83
C VAL A 89 -30.19 8.16 1.36
N SER A 90 -29.28 9.13 1.33
CA SER A 90 -29.53 10.43 0.70
C SER A 90 -28.87 10.44 -0.67
N ASN A 91 -29.67 10.53 -1.73
CA ASN A 91 -29.16 10.82 -3.07
C ASN A 91 -29.06 12.34 -3.22
N ARG A 92 -27.83 12.84 -3.35
CA ARG A 92 -27.60 14.26 -3.71
C ARG A 92 -27.82 14.41 -5.22
N GLU A 93 -29.04 14.16 -5.69
CA GLU A 93 -29.44 14.61 -7.02
C GLU A 93 -29.81 16.08 -6.90
N GLN A 94 -28.98 16.92 -7.52
CA GLN A 94 -29.25 18.32 -7.70
C GLN A 94 -30.33 18.44 -8.78
N GLY A 95 -31.58 18.21 -8.38
CA GLY A 95 -32.76 18.42 -9.22
C GLY A 95 -32.97 19.91 -9.46
N GLN A 96 -32.75 20.32 -10.70
CA GLN A 96 -33.26 21.57 -11.25
C GLN A 96 -34.80 21.41 -11.36
N ASP A 97 -35.54 22.25 -10.63
CA ASP A 97 -37.01 22.36 -10.59
C ASP A 97 -37.77 21.29 -9.78
N GLY A 98 -38.43 21.74 -8.71
CA GLY A 98 -39.50 20.98 -8.05
C GLY A 98 -39.53 21.15 -6.54
N ASP A 99 -40.25 22.17 -6.08
CA ASP A 99 -40.88 22.32 -4.77
C ASP A 99 -40.14 21.77 -3.54
N ASP A 100 -39.54 22.73 -2.85
CA ASP A 100 -38.90 22.68 -1.54
C ASP A 100 -39.85 22.11 -0.47
N TYR A 101 -39.87 20.80 -0.31
CA TYR A 101 -40.40 20.16 0.89
C TYR A 101 -39.27 20.02 1.93
N ASP A 102 -39.09 21.09 2.69
CA ASP A 102 -39.02 21.07 4.15
C ASP A 102 -38.19 19.93 4.77
N SER A 103 -36.91 19.87 4.40
CA SER A 103 -35.86 19.22 5.18
C SER A 103 -34.74 20.21 5.55
N GLU A 104 -35.04 21.52 5.58
CA GLU A 104 -34.09 22.52 6.09
C GLU A 104 -33.96 22.46 7.62
N ASP A 105 -34.97 21.97 8.35
CA ASP A 105 -34.99 22.04 9.83
C ASP A 105 -34.08 21.04 10.55
N GLU A 106 -33.85 19.85 9.99
CA GLU A 106 -33.11 18.80 10.69
C GLU A 106 -31.58 19.00 10.65
N ASN A 107 -31.07 19.81 9.72
CA ASN A 107 -29.63 20.02 9.51
C ASN A 107 -29.18 21.49 9.53
N GLU A 108 -29.95 22.43 10.09
CA GLU A 108 -29.41 23.77 10.31
C GLU A 108 -28.19 23.67 11.26
N SER A 109 -27.02 24.08 10.76
CA SER A 109 -25.81 24.15 11.58
C SER A 109 -26.05 25.02 12.80
N LEU A 110 -25.43 24.69 13.93
CA LEU A 110 -25.60 25.42 15.19
C LEU A 110 -25.37 26.94 15.01
N GLN A 111 -24.52 27.32 14.07
CA GLN A 111 -24.27 28.71 13.71
C GLN A 111 -25.47 29.40 13.03
N ARG A 112 -26.20 28.72 12.14
CA ARG A 112 -27.42 29.25 11.50
C ARG A 112 -28.55 29.39 12.53
N LYS A 113 -28.70 28.40 13.43
CA LYS A 113 -29.66 28.45 14.56
C LYS A 113 -29.40 29.64 15.48
N LEU A 114 -28.13 29.88 15.86
CA LEU A 114 -27.75 31.03 16.69
C LEU A 114 -28.00 32.37 16.00
N ALA A 115 -27.78 32.45 14.68
CA ALA A 115 -28.03 33.69 13.92
C ALA A 115 -29.53 34.01 13.81
N ARG A 116 -30.38 33.00 13.60
CA ARG A 116 -31.84 33.15 13.59
C ARG A 116 -32.37 33.60 14.94
N LEU A 117 -31.96 32.94 16.02
CA LEU A 117 -32.37 33.27 17.39
C LEU A 117 -31.95 34.70 17.79
N ASN A 118 -30.79 35.17 17.32
CA ASN A 118 -30.36 36.55 17.56
C ASN A 118 -31.25 37.58 16.84
N ARG A 119 -31.69 37.26 15.61
CA ARG A 119 -32.65 38.12 14.88
C ARG A 119 -33.99 38.18 15.60
N GLU A 120 -34.52 37.05 16.04
CA GLU A 120 -35.78 36.98 16.79
C GLU A 120 -35.69 37.73 18.12
N MET A 121 -34.56 37.62 18.84
CA MET A 121 -34.34 38.36 20.08
C MET A 121 -34.26 39.88 19.84
N GLN A 122 -33.59 40.30 18.77
CA GLN A 122 -33.50 41.71 18.40
C GLN A 122 -34.87 42.28 17.99
N GLU A 123 -35.70 41.49 17.32
CA GLU A 123 -37.08 41.84 17.00
C GLU A 123 -37.92 42.06 18.28
N VAL A 124 -37.84 41.13 19.24
CA VAL A 124 -38.52 41.26 20.55
C VAL A 124 -38.02 42.47 21.35
N GLN A 125 -36.71 42.75 21.33
CA GLN A 125 -36.14 43.94 21.98
C GLN A 125 -36.69 45.23 21.37
N ASN A 126 -36.76 45.31 20.04
CA ASN A 126 -37.32 46.47 19.34
C ASN A 126 -38.81 46.66 19.65
N GLU A 127 -39.58 45.58 19.80
CA GLU A 127 -40.99 45.64 20.22
C GLU A 127 -41.16 46.18 21.65
N LEU A 128 -40.28 45.79 22.58
CA LEU A 128 -40.30 46.34 23.96
C LEU A 128 -39.89 47.81 24.00
N ASP A 129 -38.90 48.22 23.23
CA ASP A 129 -38.49 49.63 23.16
C ASP A 129 -39.58 50.50 22.52
N LYS A 130 -40.27 49.97 21.50
CA LYS A 130 -41.47 50.60 20.93
C LYS A 130 -42.59 50.74 21.96
N ARG A 131 -42.90 49.68 22.72
CA ARG A 131 -43.91 49.73 23.80
C ARG A 131 -43.54 50.76 24.88
N LYS A 132 -42.28 50.80 25.32
CA LYS A 132 -41.78 51.79 26.29
C LYS A 132 -41.93 53.22 25.78
N SER A 133 -41.67 53.45 24.49
CA SER A 133 -41.85 54.78 23.87
C SER A 133 -43.32 55.21 23.77
N GLU A 134 -44.23 54.26 23.61
CA GLU A 134 -45.68 54.49 23.53
C GLU A 134 -46.33 54.71 24.91
N THR A 135 -45.77 54.15 26.01
CA THR A 135 -46.32 54.23 27.37
C THR A 135 -45.87 55.42 28.22
N ASN A 136 -45.24 56.46 27.65
CA ASN A 136 -44.73 57.63 28.39
C ASN A 136 -45.80 58.55 29.05
N GLY A 137 -47.04 58.07 29.24
CA GLY A 137 -48.14 58.82 29.85
C GLY A 137 -48.94 58.10 30.95
N THR A 138 -48.86 56.78 31.13
CA THR A 138 -49.61 56.09 32.22
C THR A 138 -48.95 54.75 32.56
N GLN A 139 -48.42 54.65 33.79
CA GLN A 139 -47.90 53.48 34.50
C GLN A 139 -46.99 52.52 33.71
N ALA A 140 -45.67 52.68 33.87
CA ALA A 140 -44.70 51.63 33.56
C ALA A 140 -45.01 50.38 34.40
N HIS A 141 -45.41 49.28 33.75
CA HIS A 141 -45.58 48.01 34.44
C HIS A 141 -44.19 47.47 34.84
N PRO A 142 -43.97 47.09 36.11
CA PRO A 142 -42.69 46.54 36.57
C PRO A 142 -42.33 45.19 35.92
N GLU A 143 -43.26 44.59 35.17
CA GLU A 143 -43.03 43.37 34.41
C GLU A 143 -42.24 43.61 33.12
N ASP A 144 -42.42 44.75 32.44
CA ASP A 144 -41.68 45.07 31.20
C ASP A 144 -40.21 45.41 31.47
N GLU A 145 -39.89 45.96 32.65
CA GLU A 145 -38.50 46.14 33.09
C GLU A 145 -37.82 44.80 33.41
N ASN A 146 -38.54 43.87 34.03
CA ASN A 146 -38.02 42.53 34.32
C ASN A 146 -37.79 41.72 33.03
N VAL A 147 -38.71 41.76 32.06
CA VAL A 147 -38.54 41.07 30.77
C VAL A 147 -37.39 41.69 29.97
N ALA A 148 -37.23 43.02 29.98
CA ALA A 148 -36.08 43.68 29.37
C ALA A 148 -34.75 43.30 30.04
N ALA A 149 -34.74 43.18 31.38
CA ALA A 149 -33.56 42.73 32.12
C ALA A 149 -33.20 41.27 31.80
N GLN A 150 -34.20 40.38 31.66
CA GLN A 150 -34.01 38.99 31.27
C GLN A 150 -33.52 38.85 29.82
N LEU A 151 -34.02 39.67 28.89
CA LEU A 151 -33.53 39.70 27.50
C LEU A 151 -32.10 40.23 27.40
N ALA A 152 -31.72 41.21 28.22
CA ALA A 152 -30.33 41.65 28.32
C ALA A 152 -29.40 40.57 28.90
N GLN A 153 -29.88 39.76 29.85
CA GLN A 153 -29.14 38.58 30.33
C GLN A 153 -29.03 37.49 29.26
N LEU A 154 -30.08 37.28 28.46
CA LEU A 154 -30.06 36.30 27.37
C LEU A 154 -29.14 36.73 26.22
N SER A 155 -29.13 38.01 25.85
CA SER A 155 -28.25 38.53 24.80
C SER A 155 -26.77 38.46 25.21
N THR A 156 -26.46 38.77 26.47
CA THR A 156 -25.10 38.62 27.02
C THR A 156 -24.66 37.16 27.11
N ALA A 157 -25.55 36.24 27.49
CA ALA A 157 -25.26 34.80 27.48
C ALA A 157 -25.02 34.27 26.06
N LEU A 158 -25.80 34.72 25.07
CA LEU A 158 -25.69 34.30 23.69
C LEU A 158 -24.42 34.85 23.02
N ASP A 159 -24.02 36.09 23.34
CA ASP A 159 -22.77 36.67 22.83
C ASP A 159 -21.53 36.03 23.46
N SER A 160 -21.61 35.62 24.74
CA SER A 160 -20.62 34.76 25.40
C SER A 160 -20.39 33.43 24.65
N MET A 161 -21.48 32.75 24.24
CA MET A 161 -21.39 31.51 23.46
C MET A 161 -20.78 31.74 22.07
N ARG A 162 -21.06 32.89 21.42
CA ARG A 162 -20.45 33.25 20.13
C ARG A 162 -18.96 33.50 20.25
N GLN A 163 -18.50 34.14 21.32
CA GLN A 163 -17.08 34.39 21.55
C GLN A 163 -16.30 33.08 21.72
N SER A 164 -16.87 32.09 22.43
CA SER A 164 -16.31 30.75 22.55
C SER A 164 -16.16 30.05 21.19
N GLN A 165 -17.19 30.10 20.34
CA GLN A 165 -17.15 29.54 18.98
C GLN A 165 -16.16 30.28 18.06
N SER A 166 -16.00 31.60 18.23
CA SER A 166 -15.04 32.39 17.45
C SER A 166 -13.58 32.04 17.78
N ALA A 167 -13.28 31.60 19.01
CA ALA A 167 -11.96 31.11 19.37
C ALA A 167 -11.63 29.79 18.66
N GLN A 168 -12.60 28.88 18.58
CA GLN A 168 -12.48 27.63 17.82
C GLN A 168 -12.34 27.87 16.31
N ALA A 169 -13.07 28.86 15.75
CA ALA A 169 -12.93 29.29 14.36
C ALA A 169 -11.58 29.98 14.08
N ARG A 170 -11.02 30.70 15.05
CA ARG A 170 -9.66 31.28 14.95
C ARG A 170 -8.59 30.20 15.00
N LEU A 171 -8.79 29.15 15.81
CA LEU A 171 -7.91 27.99 15.88
C LEU A 171 -7.93 27.18 14.58
N SER A 172 -9.12 26.89 14.04
CA SER A 172 -9.23 26.19 12.75
C SER A 172 -8.68 27.01 11.59
N LYS A 173 -8.88 28.34 11.59
CA LYS A 173 -8.30 29.24 10.58
C LYS A 173 -6.77 29.33 10.67
N ARG A 174 -6.18 29.21 11.86
CA ARG A 174 -4.72 29.14 12.04
C ARG A 174 -4.13 27.78 11.69
N LEU A 175 -4.90 26.70 11.83
CA LEU A 175 -4.48 25.36 11.43
C LEU A 175 -4.58 25.15 9.91
N ALA A 176 -5.51 25.84 9.24
CA ALA A 176 -5.73 25.74 7.79
C ALA A 176 -4.79 26.60 6.93
N THR A 177 -3.97 27.47 7.51
CA THR A 177 -2.97 28.26 6.75
C THR A 177 -1.58 27.66 6.90
N PRO A 178 -1.06 26.88 5.93
CA PRO A 178 0.34 26.48 5.93
C PRO A 178 1.21 27.72 5.69
N THR A 179 2.21 27.91 6.55
CA THR A 179 3.11 29.06 6.56
C THR A 179 3.96 29.09 5.27
N THR A 180 3.63 29.95 4.32
CA THR A 180 4.56 30.46 3.31
C THR A 180 5.00 31.86 3.70
N ALA A 181 6.04 31.98 4.51
CA ALA A 181 6.69 33.26 4.79
C ALA A 181 7.98 33.36 3.96
N LYS A 182 7.91 34.04 2.82
CA LYS A 182 9.05 34.72 2.21
C LYS A 182 9.09 36.14 2.80
N ALA A 183 10.13 36.48 3.54
CA ALA A 183 10.58 37.86 3.72
C ALA A 183 12.04 37.89 4.22
N ASP A 184 12.88 38.46 3.37
CA ASP A 184 14.09 39.27 3.57
C ASP A 184 15.24 38.84 4.51
N ALA A 185 16.39 38.76 3.84
CA ALA A 185 17.76 38.61 4.29
C ALA A 185 18.15 39.38 5.58
N VAL A 186 18.63 38.63 6.57
CA VAL A 186 19.73 39.04 7.46
C VAL A 186 20.60 37.80 7.74
N THR A 187 21.89 37.92 7.44
CA THR A 187 22.92 36.88 7.52
C THR A 187 23.53 36.81 8.93
N VAL A 188 23.34 35.72 9.68
CA VAL A 188 24.16 35.25 10.83
C VAL A 188 23.98 33.72 10.95
N PRO A 189 25.03 32.91 11.27
CA PRO A 189 25.15 31.53 10.79
C PRO A 189 24.43 30.47 11.65
N GLU A 190 24.13 29.37 10.94
CA GLU A 190 23.78 28.00 11.32
C GLU A 190 23.97 27.56 12.78
N PRO A 191 22.95 26.88 13.33
CA PRO A 191 23.19 25.52 13.82
C PRO A 191 22.22 24.51 13.20
N THR A 192 22.82 23.53 12.53
CA THR A 192 22.40 22.16 12.25
C THR A 192 21.07 21.68 12.89
N ARG A 193 20.03 21.55 12.05
CA ARG A 193 18.87 20.67 12.24
C ARG A 193 18.24 20.33 10.87
N PRO A 194 17.61 19.15 10.70
CA PRO A 194 18.05 18.07 9.82
C PRO A 194 17.43 18.11 8.41
N GLU A 195 18.14 17.55 7.43
CA GLU A 195 17.75 17.36 6.03
C GLU A 195 16.59 16.36 5.79
N GLY A 196 15.56 16.35 6.62
CA GLY A 196 14.46 15.38 6.53
C GLY A 196 13.44 15.63 5.42
N VAL A 197 13.25 16.89 5.00
CA VAL A 197 12.10 17.26 4.13
C VAL A 197 12.37 17.01 2.64
N ASN A 198 13.64 16.99 2.22
CA ASN A 198 13.97 16.78 0.80
C ASN A 198 13.89 15.30 0.38
N LYS A 199 14.10 14.35 1.31
CA LYS A 199 14.06 12.91 0.99
C LYS A 199 12.65 12.39 0.69
N GLU A 200 11.65 12.82 1.46
CA GLU A 200 10.25 12.42 1.24
C GLU A 200 9.71 12.92 -0.11
N THR A 201 10.12 14.12 -0.55
CA THR A 201 9.72 14.65 -1.86
C THR A 201 10.41 13.93 -3.03
N THR A 202 11.66 13.47 -2.87
CA THR A 202 12.34 12.68 -3.90
C THR A 202 11.80 11.26 -3.98
N ASP A 203 11.45 10.66 -2.85
CA ASP A 203 10.90 9.30 -2.78
C ASP A 203 9.49 9.26 -3.37
N THR A 204 8.65 10.26 -3.06
CA THR A 204 7.32 10.39 -3.70
C THR A 204 7.42 10.64 -5.20
N GLN A 205 8.39 11.44 -5.67
CA GLN A 205 8.64 11.60 -7.11
C GLN A 205 9.15 10.32 -7.77
N ALA A 206 9.97 9.52 -7.08
CA ALA A 206 10.42 8.23 -7.58
C ALA A 206 9.27 7.21 -7.66
N LEU A 207 8.41 7.15 -6.64
CA LEU A 207 7.22 6.30 -6.62
C LEU A 207 6.21 6.69 -7.70
N ASN A 208 5.98 7.99 -7.92
CA ASN A 208 5.14 8.46 -9.02
C ASN A 208 5.70 8.06 -10.39
N LYS A 209 7.02 8.17 -10.59
CA LYS A 209 7.66 7.70 -11.83
C LYS A 209 7.53 6.19 -12.00
N VAL A 210 7.67 5.41 -10.93
CA VAL A 210 7.47 3.95 -10.97
C VAL A 210 6.02 3.62 -11.32
N ALA A 211 5.04 4.33 -10.76
CA ALA A 211 3.62 4.18 -11.10
C ALA A 211 3.34 4.56 -12.57
N ASP A 212 3.98 5.60 -13.10
CA ASP A 212 3.87 5.96 -14.52
C ASP A 212 4.47 4.87 -15.44
N PHE A 213 5.61 4.28 -15.05
CA PHE A 213 6.19 3.15 -15.77
C PHE A 213 5.30 1.91 -15.71
N ASP A 214 4.70 1.62 -14.55
CA ASP A 214 3.77 0.51 -14.36
C ASP A 214 2.50 0.69 -15.20
N ALA A 215 1.91 1.90 -15.21
CA ALA A 215 0.77 2.21 -16.07
C ALA A 215 1.11 2.06 -17.56
N ARG A 216 2.30 2.50 -17.98
CA ARG A 216 2.77 2.31 -19.36
C ARG A 216 3.03 0.85 -19.69
N LEU A 217 3.59 0.08 -18.75
CA LEU A 217 3.77 -1.36 -18.89
C LEU A 217 2.41 -2.03 -19.01
N ALA A 218 1.44 -1.76 -18.13
CA ALA A 218 0.08 -2.30 -18.20
C ALA A 218 -0.61 -1.99 -19.55
N LEU A 219 -0.38 -0.81 -20.14
CA LEU A 219 -0.86 -0.50 -21.50
C LEU A 219 -0.16 -1.36 -22.56
N LEU A 220 1.16 -1.54 -22.48
CA LEU A 220 1.91 -2.41 -23.38
C LEU A 220 1.48 -3.87 -23.23
N GLU A 221 1.28 -4.35 -22.00
CA GLU A 221 0.84 -5.70 -21.69
C GLU A 221 -0.58 -5.95 -22.21
N ARG A 222 -1.48 -4.98 -22.05
CA ARG A 222 -2.83 -5.02 -22.62
C ARG A 222 -2.79 -5.02 -24.15
N GLN A 223 -1.91 -4.24 -24.77
CA GLN A 223 -1.75 -4.22 -26.23
C GLN A 223 -1.13 -5.52 -26.75
N LEU A 224 -0.24 -6.14 -25.98
CA LEU A 224 0.40 -7.41 -26.30
C LEU A 224 -0.49 -8.62 -25.94
N GLY A 225 -1.58 -8.39 -25.19
CA GLY A 225 -2.53 -9.43 -24.78
C GLY A 225 -1.99 -10.43 -23.76
N ILE A 226 -0.81 -10.19 -23.17
CA ILE A 226 -0.14 -11.15 -22.28
C ILE A 226 -0.90 -11.38 -20.96
N THR A 227 -1.81 -10.48 -20.58
CA THR A 227 -2.65 -10.62 -19.38
C THR A 227 -3.82 -11.60 -19.56
N SER A 228 -4.17 -11.98 -20.80
CA SER A 228 -5.17 -13.02 -21.06
C SER A 228 -4.59 -14.44 -21.02
N LEU A 229 -3.28 -14.58 -20.83
CA LEU A 229 -2.57 -15.85 -20.74
C LEU A 229 -2.02 -16.14 -19.33
N ASP A 230 -2.48 -15.42 -18.31
CA ASP A 230 -2.24 -15.82 -16.92
C ASP A 230 -3.36 -16.79 -16.49
N THR A 231 -3.46 -17.92 -17.21
CA THR A 231 -4.03 -19.14 -16.65
C THR A 231 -2.94 -19.77 -15.80
N PRO A 232 -3.05 -19.79 -14.46
CA PRO A 232 -1.95 -20.13 -13.57
C PRO A 232 -1.77 -21.65 -13.43
N GLU A 233 -1.85 -22.42 -14.52
CA GLU A 233 -1.74 -23.89 -14.43
C GLU A 233 -1.41 -24.59 -15.76
N ALA A 234 -0.49 -24.03 -16.54
CA ALA A 234 0.26 -24.80 -17.54
C ALA A 234 1.76 -24.60 -17.32
N SER A 235 2.25 -25.29 -16.30
CA SER A 235 3.58 -25.90 -16.22
C SER A 235 4.78 -25.02 -16.54
N THR A 236 5.42 -24.61 -15.45
CA THR A 236 6.84 -24.28 -15.31
C THR A 236 7.75 -25.26 -16.08
N ALA A 237 8.00 -25.00 -17.35
CA ALA A 237 9.22 -25.34 -18.10
C ALA A 237 9.16 -24.80 -19.54
N ASN A 238 7.98 -24.83 -20.17
CA ASN A 238 7.83 -24.56 -21.61
C ASN A 238 6.70 -23.57 -21.99
N SER A 239 6.18 -22.77 -21.05
CA SER A 239 5.44 -21.54 -21.40
C SER A 239 6.41 -20.47 -21.93
N THR A 240 7.13 -20.82 -23.00
CA THR A 240 7.86 -19.88 -23.81
C THR A 240 6.82 -19.10 -24.59
N PHE A 241 6.69 -17.82 -24.23
CA PHE A 241 6.07 -16.80 -25.07
C PHE A 241 6.30 -17.16 -26.53
N THR A 242 5.25 -17.47 -27.29
CA THR A 242 5.39 -17.63 -28.73
C THR A 242 5.96 -16.31 -29.24
N PRO A 243 7.18 -16.30 -29.78
CA PRO A 243 7.85 -15.05 -30.07
C PRO A 243 7.05 -14.36 -31.18
N ILE A 244 6.48 -13.20 -30.85
CA ILE A 244 5.57 -12.47 -31.74
C ILE A 244 6.28 -12.08 -33.03
N ILE A 245 7.58 -11.78 -32.94
CA ILE A 245 8.41 -11.36 -34.08
C ILE A 245 8.50 -12.46 -35.15
N PRO A 246 8.85 -13.73 -34.86
CA PRO A 246 8.74 -14.84 -35.82
C PRO A 246 7.34 -15.07 -36.40
N THR A 247 6.28 -14.91 -35.61
CA THR A 247 4.91 -15.06 -36.15
C THR A 247 4.53 -13.91 -37.08
N LEU A 248 4.97 -12.68 -36.76
CA LEU A 248 4.76 -11.50 -37.58
C LEU A 248 5.61 -11.57 -38.84
N SER A 249 6.86 -12.05 -38.78
CA SER A 249 7.69 -12.24 -39.97
C SER A 249 7.17 -13.36 -40.87
N LEU A 250 6.57 -14.40 -40.29
CA LEU A 250 5.86 -15.44 -41.03
C LEU A 250 4.62 -14.86 -41.72
N LEU A 251 3.80 -14.08 -41.00
CA LEU A 251 2.63 -13.41 -41.54
C LEU A 251 3.02 -12.37 -42.61
N ASP A 252 4.10 -11.63 -42.41
CA ASP A 252 4.67 -10.68 -43.38
C ASP A 252 5.17 -11.43 -44.62
N ARG A 253 5.82 -12.58 -44.45
CA ARG A 253 6.17 -13.46 -45.58
C ARG A 253 4.93 -14.00 -46.29
N GLN A 254 3.89 -14.39 -45.57
CA GLN A 254 2.63 -14.86 -46.15
C GLN A 254 1.90 -13.72 -46.89
N LEU A 255 1.87 -12.52 -46.32
CA LEU A 255 1.33 -11.31 -46.95
C LEU A 255 2.18 -10.88 -48.15
N ALA A 256 3.50 -11.00 -48.07
CA ALA A 256 4.42 -10.76 -49.17
C ALA A 256 4.16 -11.75 -50.31
N LEU A 257 3.88 -13.02 -50.01
CA LEU A 257 3.49 -14.02 -51.02
C LEU A 257 2.11 -13.75 -51.61
N LEU A 258 1.14 -13.30 -50.81
CA LEU A 258 -0.20 -12.95 -51.27
C LEU A 258 -0.21 -11.64 -52.08
N THR A 259 0.59 -10.64 -51.71
CA THR A 259 0.68 -9.35 -52.40
C THR A 259 1.59 -9.39 -53.63
N SER A 260 2.57 -10.30 -53.66
CA SER A 260 3.30 -10.65 -54.89
C SER A 260 2.52 -11.61 -55.79
N SER A 261 1.27 -11.97 -55.43
CA SER A 261 0.39 -12.88 -56.17
C SER A 261 -0.38 -12.22 -57.31
N SER A 262 0.38 -11.83 -58.34
CA SER A 262 -0.02 -12.18 -59.71
C SER A 262 0.54 -13.58 -60.09
N SER A 263 0.79 -14.46 -59.10
CA SER A 263 1.85 -15.48 -59.19
C SER A 263 1.44 -16.90 -58.73
N GLN A 264 0.14 -17.23 -58.76
CA GLN A 264 -0.34 -18.63 -58.59
C GLN A 264 0.39 -19.62 -59.51
N SER A 265 0.75 -19.21 -60.73
CA SER A 265 1.53 -20.01 -61.68
C SER A 265 3.03 -20.06 -61.37
N HIS A 266 3.58 -19.10 -60.60
CA HIS A 266 5.00 -19.07 -60.26
C HIS A 266 5.32 -19.94 -59.04
N ILE A 267 4.38 -20.12 -58.10
CA ILE A 267 4.57 -21.02 -56.96
C ILE A 267 4.66 -22.47 -57.43
N ASP A 268 3.77 -22.91 -58.32
CA ASP A 268 3.81 -24.28 -58.86
C ASP A 268 5.09 -24.53 -59.67
N THR A 269 5.57 -23.55 -60.43
CA THR A 269 6.83 -23.68 -61.19
C THR A 269 8.07 -23.63 -60.30
N LEU A 270 8.04 -22.87 -59.20
CA LEU A 270 9.12 -22.87 -58.20
C LEU A 270 9.16 -24.18 -57.40
N VAL A 271 8.00 -24.72 -57.02
CA VAL A 271 7.90 -26.05 -56.38
C VAL A 271 8.42 -27.13 -57.32
N GLN A 272 8.05 -27.08 -58.61
CA GLN A 272 8.57 -28.03 -59.59
C GLN A 272 10.08 -27.88 -59.81
N LYS A 273 10.63 -26.66 -59.80
CA LYS A 273 12.08 -26.43 -59.86
C LYS A 273 12.80 -26.89 -58.61
N LEU A 274 12.24 -26.66 -57.41
CA LEU A 274 12.80 -27.16 -56.15
C LEU A 274 12.79 -28.69 -56.10
N GLN A 275 11.68 -29.31 -56.50
CA GLN A 275 11.56 -30.76 -56.62
C GLN A 275 12.58 -31.33 -57.63
N GLN A 276 12.81 -30.63 -58.74
CA GLN A 276 13.79 -31.04 -59.75
C GLN A 276 15.24 -30.85 -59.26
N GLN A 277 15.51 -29.82 -58.47
CA GLN A 277 16.84 -29.55 -57.89
C GLN A 277 17.17 -30.50 -56.73
N GLN A 278 16.15 -30.96 -56.00
CA GLN A 278 16.28 -31.97 -54.94
C GLN A 278 16.34 -33.40 -55.49
N ALA A 279 15.80 -33.63 -56.70
CA ALA A 279 15.88 -34.91 -57.41
C ALA A 279 17.17 -35.09 -58.24
N THR A 280 17.99 -34.05 -58.43
CA THR A 280 19.34 -34.16 -58.98
C THR A 280 20.37 -34.25 -57.84
N PRO A 281 20.77 -35.46 -57.38
CA PRO A 281 21.96 -35.58 -56.57
C PRO A 281 23.15 -35.12 -57.41
N THR A 282 23.83 -34.07 -56.95
CA THR A 282 25.12 -33.65 -57.48
C THR A 282 26.16 -34.72 -57.17
N ASN A 283 26.21 -35.75 -58.01
CA ASN A 283 27.40 -36.57 -58.21
C ASN A 283 28.44 -35.73 -58.96
N THR A 284 29.02 -34.76 -58.27
CA THR A 284 30.26 -34.10 -58.69
C THR A 284 31.28 -34.38 -57.61
N THR A 285 32.05 -35.44 -57.87
CA THR A 285 33.37 -35.72 -57.31
C THR A 285 34.18 -34.44 -57.15
N THR A 286 34.38 -34.02 -55.90
CA THR A 286 35.53 -33.20 -55.52
C THR A 286 36.47 -34.10 -54.72
N ASP A 287 37.40 -34.72 -55.43
CA ASP A 287 38.67 -35.19 -54.89
C ASP A 287 39.40 -33.98 -54.29
N THR A 288 39.26 -33.79 -53.00
CA THR A 288 40.16 -32.99 -52.17
C THR A 288 40.22 -33.68 -50.82
N ASP A 289 41.42 -34.12 -50.47
CA ASP A 289 41.83 -34.75 -49.22
C ASP A 289 41.13 -34.17 -47.98
N HIS A 290 40.01 -34.78 -47.58
CA HIS A 290 39.46 -34.68 -46.24
C HIS A 290 39.62 -36.03 -45.55
N ASP A 291 40.88 -36.38 -45.33
CA ASP A 291 41.27 -37.49 -44.49
C ASP A 291 40.87 -37.18 -43.03
N SER A 292 39.97 -38.01 -42.49
CA SER A 292 39.81 -38.32 -41.06
C SER A 292 39.38 -37.19 -40.09
N GLN A 293 38.17 -36.63 -40.24
CA GLN A 293 37.41 -36.37 -39.02
C GLN A 293 36.99 -37.73 -38.48
N SER A 294 37.60 -38.17 -37.37
CA SER A 294 37.27 -39.46 -36.76
C SER A 294 35.75 -39.52 -36.52
N PRO A 295 35.12 -40.70 -36.66
CA PRO A 295 33.68 -40.84 -36.41
C PRO A 295 33.31 -40.37 -34.99
N GLU A 296 34.25 -40.45 -34.05
CA GLU A 296 34.15 -39.91 -32.70
C GLU A 296 34.10 -38.38 -32.68
N ASP A 297 34.93 -37.68 -33.47
CA ASP A 297 34.91 -36.22 -33.54
C ASP A 297 33.64 -35.70 -34.22
N MET A 298 33.11 -36.44 -35.20
CA MET A 298 31.79 -36.17 -35.78
C MET A 298 30.65 -36.42 -34.79
N ALA A 299 30.75 -37.44 -33.93
CA ALA A 299 29.78 -37.66 -32.85
C ALA A 299 29.85 -36.55 -31.79
N LYS A 300 31.05 -36.11 -31.41
CA LYS A 300 31.27 -34.95 -30.51
C LYS A 300 30.75 -33.65 -31.14
N LEU A 301 30.96 -33.42 -32.43
CA LEU A 301 30.44 -32.26 -33.15
C LEU A 301 28.90 -32.25 -33.17
N ARG A 302 28.27 -33.40 -33.43
CA ARG A 302 26.81 -33.52 -33.35
C ARG A 302 26.29 -33.31 -31.93
N ALA A 303 27.00 -33.80 -30.91
CA ALA A 303 26.66 -33.54 -29.52
C ALA A 303 26.79 -32.05 -29.17
N LEU A 304 27.86 -31.38 -29.61
CA LEU A 304 28.04 -29.94 -29.41
C LEU A 304 27.00 -29.11 -30.17
N TYR A 305 26.65 -29.53 -31.38
CA TYR A 305 25.59 -28.89 -32.17
C TYR A 305 24.23 -29.09 -31.52
N ALA A 306 23.97 -30.25 -30.89
CA ALA A 306 22.76 -30.48 -30.11
C ALA A 306 22.71 -29.64 -28.81
N LEU A 307 23.86 -29.24 -28.26
CA LEU A 307 23.95 -28.32 -27.12
C LEU A 307 23.88 -26.83 -27.53
N LEU A 308 24.03 -26.51 -28.81
CA LEU A 308 23.98 -25.13 -29.29
C LEU A 308 22.57 -24.50 -29.14
N PRO A 309 21.45 -25.18 -29.44
CA PRO A 309 20.10 -24.69 -29.15
C PRO A 309 19.87 -24.33 -27.69
N THR A 310 20.37 -25.15 -26.76
CA THR A 310 20.19 -24.89 -25.32
C THR A 310 21.02 -23.68 -24.89
N LEU A 311 22.26 -23.56 -25.35
CA LEU A 311 23.11 -22.39 -25.07
C LEU A 311 22.59 -21.11 -25.72
N THR A 312 22.05 -21.18 -26.94
CA THR A 312 21.45 -20.02 -27.62
C THR A 312 20.16 -19.57 -26.95
N SER A 313 19.38 -20.50 -26.37
CA SER A 313 18.22 -20.15 -25.55
C SER A 313 18.58 -19.53 -24.20
N LEU A 314 19.70 -19.93 -23.59
CA LEU A 314 20.18 -19.37 -22.31
C LEU A 314 20.97 -18.06 -22.46
N SER A 315 21.58 -17.81 -23.62
CA SER A 315 22.33 -16.58 -23.88
C SER A 315 21.54 -15.28 -23.64
N PRO A 316 20.28 -15.13 -24.11
CA PRO A 316 19.50 -13.91 -23.88
C PRO A 316 18.99 -13.76 -22.44
N THR A 317 18.97 -14.83 -21.63
CA THR A 317 18.53 -14.77 -20.23
C THR A 317 19.66 -14.42 -19.26
N LEU A 318 20.91 -14.54 -19.68
CA LEU A 318 22.09 -14.23 -18.86
C LEU A 318 22.19 -12.72 -18.51
N PRO A 319 22.02 -11.76 -19.46
CA PRO A 319 22.03 -10.33 -19.13
C PRO A 319 20.99 -9.92 -18.08
N PRO A 320 19.69 -10.29 -18.16
CA PRO A 320 18.71 -9.93 -17.13
C PRO A 320 18.96 -10.63 -15.79
N LEU A 321 19.50 -11.86 -15.78
CA LEU A 321 19.93 -12.49 -14.53
C LEU A 321 21.10 -11.76 -13.89
N LEU A 322 22.03 -11.25 -14.69
CA LEU A 322 23.19 -10.48 -14.20
C LEU A 322 22.73 -9.12 -13.65
N THR A 323 21.79 -8.43 -14.30
CA THR A 323 21.23 -7.18 -13.77
C THR A 323 20.45 -7.42 -12.47
N ARG A 324 19.66 -8.50 -12.39
CA ARG A 324 18.98 -8.93 -11.15
C ARG A 324 19.96 -9.32 -10.05
N LEU A 325 21.06 -10.01 -10.37
CA LEU A 325 22.11 -10.33 -9.40
C LEU A 325 22.86 -9.08 -8.93
N ARG A 326 23.02 -8.06 -9.78
CA ARG A 326 23.59 -6.76 -9.36
C ARG A 326 22.67 -6.01 -8.41
N SER A 327 21.36 -5.98 -8.65
CA SER A 327 20.41 -5.40 -7.68
C SER A 327 20.28 -6.25 -6.42
N LEU A 328 20.35 -7.58 -6.55
CA LEU A 328 20.34 -8.47 -5.39
C LEU A 328 21.64 -8.38 -4.59
N ARG A 329 22.79 -8.11 -5.22
CA ARG A 329 24.07 -7.90 -4.52
C ARG A 329 24.01 -6.70 -3.58
N THR A 330 23.33 -5.61 -3.97
CA THR A 330 23.17 -4.47 -3.07
C THR A 330 22.26 -4.84 -1.90
N LEU A 331 21.18 -5.60 -2.15
CA LEU A 331 20.33 -6.13 -1.08
C LEU A 331 21.09 -7.08 -0.14
N HIS A 332 21.90 -7.99 -0.66
CA HIS A 332 22.70 -8.91 0.14
C HIS A 332 23.77 -8.16 0.95
N ALA A 333 24.43 -7.16 0.36
CA ALA A 333 25.36 -6.30 1.10
C ALA A 333 24.64 -5.57 2.25
N ASN A 334 23.47 -5.00 1.98
CA ASN A 334 22.66 -4.35 3.00
C ASN A 334 22.19 -5.34 4.08
N ALA A 335 21.81 -6.56 3.71
CA ALA A 335 21.40 -7.61 4.64
C ALA A 335 22.56 -8.03 5.56
N VAL A 336 23.77 -8.16 5.03
CA VAL A 336 24.97 -8.44 5.83
C VAL A 336 25.30 -7.27 6.75
N THR A 337 25.21 -6.02 6.28
CA THR A 337 25.40 -4.87 7.17
C THR A 337 24.31 -4.80 8.24
N ALA A 338 23.06 -5.15 7.91
CA ALA A 338 21.96 -5.16 8.86
C ALA A 338 22.14 -6.24 9.93
N SER A 339 22.56 -7.45 9.54
CA SER A 339 22.87 -8.51 10.52
C SER A 339 24.02 -8.08 11.43
N GLN A 340 25.09 -7.47 10.89
CA GLN A 340 26.18 -6.96 11.71
C GLN A 340 25.73 -5.85 12.67
N THR A 341 24.89 -4.92 12.22
CA THR A 341 24.34 -3.88 13.12
C THR A 341 23.40 -4.46 14.17
N LEU A 342 22.70 -5.54 13.86
CA LEU A 342 21.85 -6.25 14.82
C LEU A 342 22.71 -6.93 15.89
N ASP A 343 23.78 -7.62 15.49
CA ASP A 343 24.73 -8.24 16.41
C ASP A 343 25.38 -7.17 17.32
N GLU A 344 25.73 -6.00 16.78
CA GLU A 344 26.23 -4.89 17.60
C GLU A 344 25.18 -4.32 18.56
N VAL A 345 23.92 -4.26 18.16
CA VAL A 345 22.83 -3.80 19.03
C VAL A 345 22.54 -4.83 20.12
N GLU A 346 22.57 -6.13 19.81
CA GLU A 346 22.46 -7.21 20.79
C GLU A 346 23.58 -7.12 21.82
N GLN A 347 24.83 -6.93 21.38
CA GLN A 347 25.96 -6.74 22.29
C GLN A 347 25.76 -5.51 23.20
N ARG A 348 25.29 -4.37 22.66
CA ARG A 348 25.00 -3.17 23.46
C ARG A 348 23.85 -3.39 24.45
N GLN A 349 22.85 -4.20 24.09
CA GLN A 349 21.77 -4.58 25.01
C GLN A 349 22.30 -5.45 26.15
N ASP A 350 23.14 -6.43 25.86
CA ASP A 350 23.79 -7.26 26.88
C ASP A 350 24.68 -6.46 27.83
N GLU A 351 25.40 -5.46 27.30
CA GLU A 351 26.21 -4.53 28.09
C GLU A 351 25.33 -3.63 28.97
N ALA A 352 24.28 -3.02 28.41
CA ALA A 352 23.34 -2.21 29.18
C ALA A 352 22.63 -3.03 30.28
N ASP A 353 22.28 -4.28 30.01
CA ASP A 353 21.69 -5.18 31.01
C ASP A 353 22.66 -5.50 32.16
N LYS A 354 23.96 -5.61 31.87
CA LYS A 354 25.00 -5.74 32.92
C LYS A 354 25.12 -4.45 33.72
N GLU A 355 25.20 -3.29 33.06
CA GLU A 355 25.26 -1.99 33.74
C GLU A 355 24.04 -1.75 34.63
N ILE A 356 22.83 -2.09 34.17
CA ILE A 356 21.61 -1.98 34.96
C ILE A 356 21.66 -2.89 36.19
N ARG A 357 22.24 -4.10 36.09
CA ARG A 357 22.44 -4.98 37.26
C ARG A 357 23.42 -4.36 38.25
N GLU A 358 24.53 -3.82 37.77
CA GLU A 358 25.51 -3.11 38.61
C GLU A 358 24.90 -1.88 39.28
N TRP A 359 24.05 -1.12 38.58
CA TRP A 359 23.34 0.03 39.14
C TRP A 359 22.32 -0.40 40.19
N ARG A 360 21.61 -1.52 39.99
CA ARG A 360 20.70 -2.08 41.01
C ARG A 360 21.45 -2.49 42.27
N ASP A 361 22.60 -3.14 42.13
CA ASP A 361 23.42 -3.55 43.27
C ASP A 361 24.07 -2.35 43.96
N GLY A 362 24.50 -1.34 43.20
CA GLY A 362 24.96 -0.06 43.72
C GLY A 362 23.86 0.66 44.50
N LEU A 363 22.63 0.69 43.96
CA LEU A 363 21.48 1.30 44.62
C LEU A 363 21.11 0.58 45.92
N LYS A 364 21.12 -0.77 45.94
CA LYS A 364 20.93 -1.54 47.19
C LYS A 364 21.98 -1.20 48.24
N LYS A 365 23.26 -1.10 47.86
CA LYS A 365 24.32 -0.71 48.80
C LYS A 365 24.12 0.71 49.34
N VAL A 366 23.65 1.63 48.50
CA VAL A 366 23.31 3.00 48.91
C VAL A 366 22.10 2.99 49.84
N GLU A 367 21.05 2.23 49.53
CA GLU A 367 19.87 2.06 50.38
C GLU A 367 20.24 1.50 51.75
N GLU A 368 21.07 0.45 51.80
CA GLU A 368 21.60 -0.10 53.05
C GLU A 368 22.47 0.92 53.82
N ALA A 369 23.26 1.72 53.11
CA ALA A 369 24.10 2.76 53.72
C ALA A 369 23.24 3.90 54.29
N VAL A 370 22.17 4.30 53.59
CA VAL A 370 21.21 5.31 54.04
C VAL A 370 20.42 4.78 55.23
N ALA A 371 19.95 3.53 55.22
CA ALA A 371 19.27 2.93 56.36
C ALA A 371 20.17 2.86 57.62
N ARG A 372 21.45 2.49 57.44
CA ARG A 372 22.44 2.53 58.52
C ARG A 372 22.69 3.95 59.02
N ALA A 373 22.79 4.93 58.11
CA ALA A 373 22.98 6.33 58.47
C ALA A 373 21.76 6.91 59.19
N GLU A 374 20.54 6.54 58.77
CA GLU A 374 19.28 6.93 59.42
C GLU A 374 19.19 6.37 60.83
N SER A 375 19.47 5.07 61.02
CA SER A 375 19.53 4.47 62.36
C SER A 375 20.57 5.14 63.25
N GLY A 376 21.78 5.38 62.72
CA GLY A 376 22.83 6.09 63.45
C GLY A 376 22.46 7.55 63.76
N MET A 377 21.73 8.23 62.87
CA MET A 377 21.24 9.58 63.11
C MET A 377 20.13 9.62 64.16
N LEU A 378 19.24 8.62 64.18
CA LEU A 378 18.23 8.46 65.23
C LEU A 378 18.89 8.21 66.59
N GLU A 379 19.87 7.30 66.67
CA GLU A 379 20.65 7.04 67.89
C GLU A 379 21.40 8.29 68.35
N ASN A 380 22.07 9.00 67.45
CA ASN A 380 22.74 10.26 67.75
C ASN A 380 21.76 11.33 68.21
N SER A 381 20.59 11.44 67.56
CA SER A 381 19.55 12.39 67.96
C SER A 381 19.00 12.11 69.35
N ALA A 382 18.80 10.83 69.69
CA ALA A 382 18.37 10.41 71.03
C ALA A 382 19.45 10.69 72.07
N ALA A 383 20.73 10.47 71.73
CA ALA A 383 21.86 10.82 72.60
C ALA A 383 21.94 12.34 72.85
N VAL A 384 21.77 13.15 71.80
CA VAL A 384 21.73 14.61 71.91
C VAL A 384 20.51 15.06 72.71
N GLU A 385 19.33 14.47 72.52
CA GLU A 385 18.14 14.78 73.31
C GLU A 385 18.35 14.45 74.80
N ALA A 386 18.99 13.31 75.11
CA ALA A 386 19.36 12.96 76.47
C ALA A 386 20.35 13.96 77.08
N TRP A 387 21.37 14.38 76.33
CA TRP A 387 22.32 15.41 76.77
C TRP A 387 21.65 16.77 76.97
N VAL A 388 20.73 17.17 76.09
CA VAL A 388 19.96 18.41 76.22
C VAL A 388 19.07 18.36 77.46
N LYS A 389 18.37 17.24 77.71
CA LYS A 389 17.58 17.04 78.93
C LYS A 389 18.42 17.14 80.19
N GLU A 390 19.60 16.51 80.21
CA GLU A 390 20.53 16.64 81.35
C GLU A 390 20.97 18.10 81.53
N LEU A 391 21.24 18.80 80.43
CA LEU A 391 21.63 20.22 80.47
C LEU A 391 20.47 21.09 81.00
N GLU A 392 19.24 20.86 80.55
CA GLU A 392 18.04 21.53 81.05
C GLU A 392 17.82 21.28 82.55
N GLU A 393 18.03 20.05 83.03
CA GLU A 393 17.95 19.74 84.47
C GLU A 393 19.02 20.47 85.29
N ARG A 394 20.26 20.57 84.76
CA ARG A 394 21.35 21.31 85.42
C ARG A 394 21.06 22.80 85.44
N VAL A 395 20.52 23.37 84.37
CA VAL A 395 20.10 24.78 84.30
C VAL A 395 18.96 25.05 85.31
N LYS A 396 17.95 24.17 85.39
CA LYS A 396 16.86 24.27 86.40
C LYS A 396 17.32 24.15 87.85
N LYS A 397 18.49 23.54 88.10
CA LYS A 397 19.08 23.48 89.45
C LYS A 397 19.90 24.74 89.79
N LEU A 398 20.26 25.54 88.79
CA LEU A 398 21.13 26.72 88.93
C LEU A 398 20.37 28.05 88.84
N GLY A 399 19.18 28.06 88.22
CA GLY A 399 18.19 29.14 88.33
C GLY A 399 17.12 28.78 89.34
#